data_AF-A0A6C7NWS2-F1
#
_entry.id   AF-A0A6C7NWS2-F1
#
_cell.length_a   1.000
_cell.length_b   1.000
_cell.length_c   1.000
_cell.angle_alpha   90.00
_cell.angle_beta   90.00
_cell.angle_gamma   90.00
#
_symmetry.space_group_name_H-M   'P 1'
#
loop_
_entity.id
_entity.type
_entity.pdbx_description
1 polymer ?
#
loop_
_entity_poly.entity_id
_entity_poly.type
_entity_poly.pdbx_seq_one_letter_code
_entity_poly.pdbx_strand_id
1 'polypeptide(L)' 'YDVSLNLIDENKIDGKFIKNLDHGCGIPDKALFRKELPLMLEKLQKRKSLMQENSISYPCGNKVFTFKDVENQLKLIIN' A
#
# COMPACT_ATOMS: atom_id res chain seq x y z
N TYR A 1 6.53 6.47 6.38
CA TYR A 1 5.84 5.33 7.00
C TYR A 1 6.37 5.22 8.41
N ASP A 2 5.49 5.12 9.40
CA ASP A 2 5.90 4.84 10.78
C ASP A 2 5.86 3.32 10.96
N VAL A 3 7.03 2.69 10.95
CA VAL A 3 7.18 1.23 11.08
C VAL A 3 8.11 0.95 12.24
N SER A 4 7.59 0.34 13.29
CA SER A 4 8.38 -0.19 14.39
C SER A 4 8.91 -1.58 14.00
N LEU A 5 10.23 -1.72 13.96
CA LEU A 5 10.88 -3.02 13.79
C LEU A 5 10.96 -3.71 15.15
N ASN A 6 10.54 -4.96 15.21
CA ASN A 6 10.60 -5.78 16.42
C ASN A 6 11.59 -6.92 16.21
N LEU A 7 12.54 -7.07 17.13
CA LEU A 7 13.40 -8.25 17.19
C LEU A 7 12.58 -9.45 17.69
N ILE A 8 12.79 -10.59 17.03
CA ILE A 8 12.17 -11.88 17.35
C ILE A 8 13.28 -12.79 17.90
N ASP A 9 13.00 -13.47 19.00
CA ASP A 9 13.84 -14.48 19.64
C ASP A 9 13.09 -15.82 19.74
N GLU A 10 13.76 -16.85 20.26
CA GLU A 10 13.21 -18.20 20.39
C GLU A 10 11.94 -18.24 21.26
N ASN A 11 11.82 -17.35 22.24
CA ASN A 11 10.66 -17.27 23.13
C ASN A 11 9.38 -16.84 22.40
N LYS A 12 9.51 -16.21 21.23
CA LYS A 12 8.38 -15.76 20.41
C LYS A 12 7.95 -16.77 19.34
N ILE A 13 8.58 -17.95 19.29
CA ILE A 13 8.12 -19.06 18.46
C ILE A 13 6.87 -19.66 19.10
N ASP A 14 5.73 -19.56 18.40
CA ASP A 14 4.45 -20.10 18.87
C ASP A 14 4.06 -21.41 18.18
N GLY A 15 4.86 -21.86 17.21
CA GLY A 15 4.61 -23.06 16.40
C GLY A 15 3.39 -22.94 15.47
N LYS A 16 2.73 -21.78 15.42
CA LYS A 16 1.49 -21.54 14.70
C LYS A 16 1.65 -20.43 13.67
N PHE A 17 1.90 -19.21 14.14
CA PHE A 17 2.18 -18.05 13.30
C PHE A 17 3.67 -17.99 12.98
N ILE A 18 4.52 -17.96 14.00
CA ILE A 18 5.99 -18.05 13.89
C ILE A 18 6.38 -19.49 14.19
N LYS A 19 6.91 -20.19 13.19
CA LYS A 19 7.24 -21.61 13.32
C LYS A 19 8.70 -21.86 13.65
N ASN A 20 9.58 -20.97 13.18
CA ASN A 20 11.03 -21.06 13.35
C ASN A 20 11.67 -19.67 13.17
N LEU A 21 12.99 -19.59 13.34
CA LEU A 21 13.79 -18.36 13.14
C LEU A 21 14.49 -18.31 11.77
N ASP A 22 14.18 -19.26 10.88
CA ASP A 22 14.66 -19.23 9.50
C ASP A 22 14.13 -17.98 8.78
N HIS A 23 14.69 -17.64 7.62
CA HIS A 23 14.23 -16.51 6.83
C HIS A 23 12.71 -16.59 6.56
N GLY A 24 11.96 -15.54 6.93
CA GLY A 24 10.50 -15.51 6.83
C GLY A 24 9.77 -16.20 7.99
N CYS A 25 10.51 -16.71 8.99
CA CYS A 25 10.05 -17.27 10.26
C CYS A 25 9.01 -18.40 10.13
N GLY A 26 8.98 -19.07 8.97
CA GLY A 26 7.99 -20.09 8.64
C GLY A 26 6.55 -19.58 8.59
N ILE A 27 6.35 -18.26 8.50
CA ILE A 27 5.04 -17.61 8.45
C ILE A 27 4.43 -17.88 7.07
N PRO A 28 3.28 -18.56 6.97
CA PRO A 28 2.63 -18.75 5.69
C PRO A 28 1.98 -17.44 5.23
N ASP A 29 2.11 -17.11 3.94
CA ASP A 29 1.55 -15.89 3.34
C ASP A 29 0.09 -15.65 3.73
N LYS A 30 -0.73 -16.71 3.69
CA LYS A 30 -2.15 -16.65 4.08
C LYS A 30 -2.36 -16.14 5.51
N ALA A 31 -1.49 -16.52 6.46
CA ALA A 31 -1.58 -16.04 7.83
C ALA A 31 -1.07 -14.60 7.94
N LEU A 32 0.04 -14.27 7.26
CA LEU A 32 0.56 -12.91 7.20
C LEU A 32 -0.49 -11.93 6.66
N PHE A 33 -1.12 -12.26 5.52
CA PHE A 33 -2.19 -11.44 4.96
C PHE A 33 -3.38 -11.31 5.90
N ARG A 34 -3.84 -12.40 6.53
CA ARG A 34 -4.97 -12.32 7.48
C ARG A 34 -4.70 -11.36 8.64
N LYS A 35 -3.45 -11.21 9.06
CA LYS A 35 -3.05 -10.34 10.18
C LYS A 35 -2.81 -8.90 9.73
N GLU A 36 -1.99 -8.70 8.71
CA GLU A 36 -1.49 -7.38 8.33
C GLU A 36 -2.40 -6.66 7.31
N LEU A 37 -3.06 -7.40 6.42
CA LEU A 37 -3.87 -6.82 5.35
C LEU A 37 -5.03 -5.96 5.88
N PRO A 38 -5.82 -6.38 6.89
CA PRO A 38 -6.91 -5.54 7.41
C PRO A 38 -6.41 -4.20 7.98
N LEU A 39 -5.30 -4.23 8.72
CA LEU A 39 -4.68 -3.03 9.29
C LEU A 39 -4.16 -2.09 8.19
N MET A 40 -3.59 -2.65 7.13
CA MET A 40 -3.18 -1.87 5.96
C MET A 40 -4.41 -1.24 5.28
N LEU A 41 -5.49 -1.98 5.08
CA LEU A 41 -6.72 -1.46 4.47
C LEU A 41 -7.34 -0.33 5.30
N GLU A 42 -7.38 -0.44 6.63
CA GLU A 42 -7.87 0.63 7.50
C GLU A 42 -7.00 1.90 7.37
N LYS A 43 -5.67 1.74 7.33
CA LYS A 43 -4.73 2.86 7.10
C LYS A 43 -4.92 3.49 5.72
N LEU A 44 -5.27 2.69 4.71
CA LEU A 44 -5.52 3.16 3.34
C LEU A 44 -6.87 3.86 3.21
N GLN A 45 -7.93 3.40 3.90
CA GLN A 45 -9.24 4.06 3.91
C GLN A 45 -9.18 5.49 4.44
N LYS A 46 -8.33 5.74 5.45
CA LYS A 46 -8.11 7.09 6.00
C LYS A 46 -7.35 8.01 5.04
N ARG A 47 -6.68 7.46 4.02
CA ARG A 47 -6.07 8.27 2.97
C ARG A 47 -7.17 8.63 1.98
N LYS A 48 -7.37 9.92 1.73
CA LYS A 48 -8.07 10.36 0.53
C LYS A 48 -7.23 9.89 -0.66
N SER A 49 -7.64 8.80 -1.30
CA SER A 49 -7.05 8.42 -2.57
C SER A 49 -7.26 9.57 -3.53
N LEU A 50 -6.19 10.08 -4.14
CA LEU A 50 -6.28 11.01 -5.27
C LEU A 50 -6.99 10.36 -6.48
N MET A 51 -7.26 9.05 -6.43
CA MET A 51 -8.05 8.31 -7.41
C MET A 51 -9.53 8.73 -7.51
N GLN A 52 -9.92 9.84 -6.86
CA GLN A 52 -11.25 10.43 -7.05
C GLN A 52 -11.40 11.16 -8.38
N GLU A 53 -10.30 11.53 -9.02
CA GLU A 53 -10.37 12.16 -10.32
C GLU A 53 -10.01 11.10 -11.36
N ASN A 54 -10.84 10.97 -12.39
CA ASN A 54 -10.47 10.30 -13.66
C ASN A 54 -9.37 11.11 -14.36
N SER A 55 -8.43 11.69 -13.61
CA SER A 55 -7.45 12.66 -14.02
C SER A 55 -6.12 12.42 -13.30
N ILE A 56 -5.02 12.63 -14.01
CA ILE A 56 -3.67 12.70 -13.44
C ILE A 56 -3.02 13.98 -13.93
N SER A 57 -2.43 14.73 -13.01
CA SER A 57 -1.78 16.00 -13.31
C SER A 57 -0.27 15.91 -13.09
N TYR A 58 0.49 16.42 -14.06
CA TYR A 58 1.95 16.49 -14.04
C TYR A 58 2.41 17.95 -14.14
N PRO A 59 2.97 18.53 -13.07
CA PRO A 59 3.52 19.88 -13.12
C PRO A 59 4.81 19.91 -13.95
N CYS A 60 4.94 20.88 -14.86
CA CYS A 60 6.10 21.07 -15.72
C CYS A 60 6.38 22.57 -15.89
N GLY A 61 7.30 23.08 -15.07
CA GLY A 61 7.59 24.51 -14.98
C GLY A 61 6.36 25.30 -14.52
N ASN A 62 5.96 26.28 -15.32
CA ASN A 62 4.79 27.13 -15.03
C ASN A 62 3.47 26.56 -15.58
N LYS A 63 3.50 25.33 -16.11
CA LYS A 63 2.33 24.66 -16.69
C LYS A 63 1.98 23.39 -15.92
N VAL A 64 0.72 23.02 -15.95
CA VAL A 64 0.23 21.74 -15.42
C VAL A 64 -0.44 20.96 -16.54
N PHE A 65 0.07 19.76 -16.81
CA PHE A 65 -0.49 18.83 -17.80
C PHE A 65 -1.45 17.87 -17.10
N THR A 66 -2.74 17.99 -17.36
CA THR A 66 -3.77 17.12 -16.78
C THR A 66 -4.33 16.19 -17.84
N PHE A 67 -4.08 14.90 -17.71
CA PHE A 67 -4.70 13.85 -18.52
C PHE A 67 -5.98 13.40 -17.83
N LYS A 68 -7.09 13.28 -18.55
CA LYS A 68 -8.34 12.76 -17.99
C LYS A 68 -9.09 11.84 -18.95
N ASP A 69 -9.83 10.89 -18.40
CA ASP A 69 -10.78 10.07 -19.15
C ASP A 69 -12.13 10.80 -19.29
N VAL A 70 -12.60 10.95 -20.53
CA VAL A 70 -13.90 11.50 -20.87
C VAL A 70 -14.52 10.64 -21.96
N GLU A 71 -15.64 9.97 -21.65
CA GLU A 71 -16.43 9.21 -22.63
C GLU A 71 -15.58 8.21 -23.44
N ASN A 72 -14.68 7.48 -22.78
CA ASN A 72 -13.79 6.50 -23.39
C ASN A 72 -12.69 7.13 -24.29
N GLN A 73 -12.34 8.40 -24.02
CA GLN A 73 -11.23 9.10 -24.66
C GLN A 73 -10.31 9.72 -23.61
N LEU A 74 -9.00 9.59 -23.81
CA LEU A 74 -7.99 10.31 -23.04
C LEU A 74 -7.85 11.74 -23.58
N LYS A 75 -8.24 12.74 -22.78
CA LYS A 75 -8.07 14.16 -23.10
C LYS A 75 -6.92 14.77 -22.29
N LEU A 76 -6.11 15.59 -22.93
CA LEU A 76 -5.08 16.41 -22.30
C LEU A 76 -5.58 17.85 -22.13
N ILE A 77 -5.45 18.41 -20.93
CA ILE A 77 -5.66 19.83 -20.61
C ILE A 77 -4.33 20.41 -20.12
N ILE A 78 -4.03 21.64 -20.53
CA ILE A 78 -2.83 22.36 -20.12
C ILE A 78 -3.28 23.66 -19.46
N ASN A 79 -2.94 23.84 -18.19
CA ASN A 79 -3.18 25.06 -17.40
C ASN A 79 -1.88 25.82 -17.16
#